data_AF-A0A7W5LKQ7-F1
#
_entry.id   AF-A0A7W5LKQ7-F1
#
_cell.length_a   1.000
_cell.length_b   1.000
_cell.length_c   1.000
_cell.angle_alpha   90.00
_cell.angle_beta   90.00
_cell.angle_gamma   90.00
#
_symmetry.space_group_name_H-M   'P 1'
#
loop_
_entity.id
_entity.type
_entity.pdbx_description
1 polymer ?
#
loop_
_entity_poly.entity_id
_entity_poly.type
_entity_poly.pdbx_seq_one_letter_code
_entity_poly.pdbx_strand_id
1 'polypeptide(L)'
;MARPSMITASKSVATIMAATCLSLSLSAPRAYAQHDIFDDFPFVISCENKGTHHAYYLSRVTKDGTATYVASDKIAGTISLDGHAKAVGGPGGGSCAGKTLEQLRAAGQAHSLKP
;
A
#
# COMPACT_ATOMS: atom_id res chain seq x y z
N MET A 1 -5.27 42.97 80.31
CA MET A 1 -5.63 41.67 79.69
C MET A 1 -6.36 41.95 78.39
N ALA A 2 -5.80 41.53 77.25
CA ALA A 2 -6.45 41.08 76.02
C ALA A 2 -5.39 41.02 74.90
N ARG A 3 -4.98 39.80 74.52
CA ARG A 3 -4.30 39.52 73.25
C ARG A 3 -5.35 39.06 72.25
N PRO A 4 -5.25 39.45 70.98
CA PRO A 4 -5.49 38.56 69.86
C PRO A 4 -4.18 38.44 69.06
N SER A 5 -3.52 37.29 69.04
CA SER A 5 -3.77 36.10 68.21
C SER A 5 -3.54 36.31 66.71
N MET A 6 -2.76 35.37 66.21
CA MET A 6 -2.04 35.24 64.94
C MET A 6 -3.00 34.88 63.78
N ILE A 7 -2.43 34.82 62.55
CA ILE A 7 -2.94 34.25 61.29
C ILE A 7 -3.45 35.36 60.33
N THR A 8 -2.82 35.60 59.18
CA THR A 8 -3.18 34.89 57.94
C THR A 8 -2.05 34.92 56.90
N ALA A 9 -1.78 33.73 56.38
CA ALA A 9 -0.81 33.42 55.36
C ALA A 9 -1.23 33.85 53.95
N SER A 10 -0.21 33.97 53.09
CA SER A 10 -0.18 33.45 51.72
C SER A 10 -1.28 33.90 50.77
N LYS A 11 -0.97 34.88 49.91
CA LYS A 11 -1.44 34.93 48.51
C LYS A 11 -0.40 35.67 47.68
N SER A 12 -0.03 35.12 46.52
CA SER A 12 0.54 35.79 45.33
C SER A 12 1.79 35.14 44.72
N VAL A 13 1.94 33.82 44.78
CA VAL A 13 2.90 33.07 43.91
C VAL A 13 2.18 32.05 43.01
N ALA A 14 0.89 32.26 42.72
CA ALA A 14 0.07 31.28 42.01
C ALA A 14 -0.60 31.83 40.75
N THR A 15 0.11 32.63 39.94
CA THR A 15 -0.47 33.18 38.69
C THR A 15 0.37 32.95 37.43
N ILE A 16 1.57 32.36 37.52
CA ILE A 16 2.40 32.07 36.32
C ILE A 16 2.37 30.58 35.92
N MET A 17 1.56 29.74 36.57
CA MET A 17 1.49 28.29 36.29
C MET A 17 0.21 27.83 35.55
N ALA A 18 -0.48 28.73 34.86
CA ALA A 18 -1.70 28.37 34.09
C ALA A 18 -1.51 28.38 32.57
N ALA A 19 -0.42 28.95 32.04
CA ALA A 19 -0.25 29.14 30.60
C ALA A 19 0.58 28.06 29.88
N THR A 20 1.27 27.17 30.62
CA THR A 20 2.19 26.17 30.03
C THR A 20 1.61 24.76 29.91
N CYS A 21 0.41 24.47 30.45
CA CYS A 21 -0.18 23.13 30.37
C CYS A 21 -1.00 22.86 29.10
N LEU A 22 -1.21 23.86 28.22
CA LEU A 22 -2.06 23.70 27.03
C LEU A 22 -1.32 23.15 25.79
N SER A 23 -0.04 22.80 25.90
CA SER A 23 0.78 22.34 24.77
C SER A 23 1.05 20.83 24.75
N LEU A 24 0.63 20.06 25.76
CA LEU A 24 1.00 18.63 25.88
C LEU A 24 0.02 17.61 25.29
N SER A 25 -1.09 18.02 24.67
CA SER A 25 -2.14 17.06 24.29
C SER A 25 -2.43 16.94 22.79
N LEU A 26 -1.67 17.58 21.91
CA LEU A 26 -1.85 17.39 20.47
C LEU A 26 -1.08 16.16 19.96
N SER A 27 -1.38 15.01 20.55
CA SER A 27 -1.06 13.71 19.94
C SER A 27 -1.99 13.52 18.75
N ALA A 28 -1.60 14.04 17.59
CA ALA A 28 -2.26 13.70 16.34
C ALA A 28 -2.21 12.16 16.18
N PRO A 29 -3.33 11.49 15.86
CA PRO A 29 -3.27 10.08 15.52
C PRO A 29 -2.28 9.92 14.37
N ARG A 30 -1.28 9.07 14.54
CA ARG A 30 -0.47 8.64 13.41
C ARG A 30 -1.39 7.86 12.49
N ALA A 31 -1.81 8.49 11.40
CA ALA A 31 -2.39 7.79 10.28
C ALA A 31 -1.28 6.89 9.72
N TYR A 32 -1.27 5.62 10.11
CA TYR A 32 -0.52 4.63 9.38
C TYR A 32 -1.19 4.53 8.02
N ALA A 33 -0.44 4.81 6.94
CA ALA A 33 -0.91 4.52 5.61
C ALA A 33 -1.32 3.04 5.59
N GLN A 34 -2.61 2.79 5.35
CA GLN A 34 -3.10 1.44 5.20
C GLN A 34 -2.38 0.83 4.00
N HIS A 35 -1.88 -0.39 4.15
CA HIS A 35 -1.19 -1.14 3.09
C HIS A 35 -1.96 -0.99 1.77
N ASP A 36 -1.32 -0.42 0.76
CA ASP A 36 -1.92 -0.27 -0.55
C ASP A 36 -1.85 -1.64 -1.25
N ILE A 37 -2.99 -2.16 -1.69
CA ILE A 37 -3.06 -3.45 -2.39
C ILE A 37 -2.22 -3.46 -3.68
N PHE A 38 -1.92 -2.28 -4.25
CA PHE A 38 -1.04 -2.16 -5.40
C PHE A 38 0.45 -2.35 -5.05
N ASP A 39 0.83 -2.26 -3.77
CA ASP A 39 2.22 -2.46 -3.34
C ASP A 39 2.68 -3.92 -3.48
N ASP A 40 1.75 -4.88 -3.51
CA ASP A 40 2.03 -6.32 -3.71
C ASP A 40 2.29 -6.68 -5.18
N PHE A 41 1.94 -5.76 -6.09
CA PHE A 41 1.98 -5.97 -7.54
C PHE A 41 2.81 -4.90 -8.29
N PRO A 42 4.06 -4.58 -7.86
CA PRO A 42 4.84 -3.50 -8.44
C PRO A 42 5.62 -3.95 -9.69
N PHE A 43 5.00 -4.66 -10.62
CA PHE A 43 5.69 -5.21 -11.78
C PHE A 43 4.86 -5.13 -13.06
N VAL A 44 5.54 -5.19 -14.20
CA VAL A 44 4.96 -5.36 -15.54
C VAL A 44 5.29 -6.76 -16.04
N ILE A 45 4.38 -7.38 -16.80
CA ILE A 45 4.60 -8.71 -17.37
C ILE A 45 4.88 -8.56 -18.87
N SER A 46 5.94 -9.21 -19.36
CA SER A 46 6.30 -9.31 -20.77
C SER A 46 6.03 -10.71 -21.30
N CYS A 47 5.19 -10.83 -22.31
CA CYS A 47 4.89 -12.10 -22.96
C CYS A 47 5.10 -12.01 -24.47
N GLU A 48 5.73 -13.02 -25.04
CA GLU A 48 5.82 -13.17 -26.49
C GLU A 48 4.61 -13.95 -27.00
N ASN A 49 4.00 -13.45 -28.07
CA ASN A 49 2.98 -14.16 -28.84
C ASN A 49 3.20 -13.90 -30.33
N LYS A 50 3.36 -14.96 -31.13
CA LYS A 50 3.59 -14.87 -32.59
C LYS A 50 4.71 -13.88 -32.97
N GLY A 51 5.84 -13.92 -32.26
CA GLY A 51 6.99 -13.05 -32.50
C GLY A 51 6.83 -11.60 -32.07
N THR A 52 5.74 -11.26 -31.36
CA THR A 52 5.52 -9.92 -30.80
C THR A 52 5.64 -9.98 -29.28
N HIS A 53 6.44 -9.07 -28.69
CA HIS A 53 6.49 -8.88 -27.25
C HIS A 53 5.41 -7.91 -26.80
N HIS A 54 4.52 -8.39 -25.94
CA HIS A 54 3.44 -7.60 -25.35
C HIS A 54 3.77 -7.28 -23.90
N ALA A 55 3.57 -6.02 -23.52
CA ALA A 55 3.61 -5.59 -22.13
C ALA A 55 2.19 -5.59 -21.54
N TYR A 56 2.04 -6.25 -20.40
CA TYR A 56 0.79 -6.32 -19.66
C TYR A 56 0.93 -5.55 -18.36
N TYR A 57 0.01 -4.61 -18.16
CA TYR A 57 -0.02 -3.74 -17.00
C TYR A 57 -1.14 -4.16 -16.06
N LEU A 58 -0.93 -3.94 -14.77
CA LEU A 58 -1.93 -4.18 -13.76
C LEU A 58 -3.16 -3.29 -14.02
N SER A 59 -4.33 -3.91 -14.20
CA SER A 59 -5.58 -3.21 -14.43
C SER A 59 -6.49 -3.19 -13.21
N ARG A 60 -6.49 -4.26 -12.40
CA ARG A 60 -7.30 -4.34 -11.17
C ARG A 60 -6.75 -5.38 -10.21
N VAL A 61 -7.04 -5.20 -8.93
CA VAL A 61 -6.92 -6.23 -7.89
C VAL A 61 -8.29 -6.39 -7.23
N THR A 62 -8.77 -7.63 -7.12
CA THR A 62 -10.05 -7.93 -6.47
C THR A 62 -9.88 -8.15 -4.96
N LYS A 63 -10.98 -8.19 -4.21
CA LYS A 63 -10.95 -8.29 -2.72
C LYS A 63 -10.29 -9.57 -2.21
N ASP A 64 -10.33 -10.64 -3.00
CA ASP A 64 -9.67 -11.92 -2.78
C ASP A 64 -8.16 -11.91 -3.13
N GLY A 65 -7.62 -10.77 -3.59
CA GLY A 65 -6.20 -10.62 -3.90
C GLY A 65 -5.82 -10.99 -5.34
N THR A 66 -6.78 -11.36 -6.19
CA THR A 66 -6.51 -11.69 -7.59
C THR A 66 -6.17 -10.44 -8.39
N ALA A 67 -4.92 -10.32 -8.86
CA ALA A 67 -4.47 -9.24 -9.72
C ALA A 67 -4.68 -9.59 -11.20
N THR A 68 -5.33 -8.70 -11.96
CA THR A 68 -5.61 -8.83 -13.41
C THR A 68 -4.68 -7.91 -14.18
N TYR A 69 -3.90 -8.47 -15.11
CA TYR A 69 -3.03 -7.73 -16.02
C TYR A 69 -3.55 -7.77 -17.46
N VAL A 70 -3.40 -6.69 -18.22
CA VAL A 70 -3.93 -6.57 -19.59
C VAL A 70 -2.95 -5.84 -20.49
N ALA A 71 -2.87 -6.29 -21.75
CA ALA A 71 -2.16 -5.58 -22.82
C ALA A 71 -3.12 -4.63 -23.58
N SER A 72 -2.58 -3.53 -24.10
CA SER A 72 -3.34 -2.45 -24.75
C SER A 72 -4.14 -2.90 -25.98
N ASP A 73 -3.72 -3.96 -26.66
CA ASP A 73 -4.33 -4.45 -27.87
C ASP A 73 -5.48 -5.45 -27.62
N LYS A 74 -5.75 -5.86 -26.37
CA LYS A 74 -6.65 -6.98 -26.03
C LYS A 74 -6.29 -8.31 -26.72
N ILE A 75 -5.18 -8.40 -27.46
CA ILE A 75 -4.91 -9.51 -28.39
C ILE A 75 -4.36 -10.74 -27.67
N ALA A 76 -3.86 -10.60 -26.45
CA ALA A 76 -3.17 -11.71 -25.78
C ALA A 76 -3.54 -11.89 -24.29
N GLY A 77 -4.77 -11.53 -23.94
CA GLY A 77 -5.44 -12.01 -22.73
C GLY A 77 -5.22 -11.23 -21.44
N THR A 78 -5.90 -11.69 -20.40
CA THR A 78 -5.79 -11.21 -19.01
C THR A 78 -4.91 -12.15 -18.22
N ILE A 79 -3.94 -11.70 -17.42
CA ILE A 79 -3.20 -12.57 -16.51
C ILE A 79 -3.75 -12.35 -15.11
N SER A 80 -4.36 -13.39 -14.52
CA SER A 80 -4.77 -13.37 -13.11
C SER A 80 -3.66 -13.94 -12.23
N LEU A 81 -3.24 -13.26 -11.17
CA LEU A 81 -2.25 -13.74 -10.21
C LEU A 81 -2.87 -13.91 -8.82
N ASP A 82 -3.10 -15.15 -8.42
CA ASP A 82 -3.59 -15.58 -7.08
C ASP A 82 -2.80 -16.79 -6.54
N GLY A 83 -1.64 -17.08 -7.16
CA GLY A 83 -0.87 -18.31 -6.96
C GLY A 83 -0.81 -19.21 -8.22
N HIS A 84 -1.73 -19.03 -9.16
CA HIS A 84 -1.69 -19.68 -10.48
C HIS A 84 -1.92 -18.63 -11.56
N ALA A 85 -0.89 -18.25 -12.33
CA ALA A 85 -1.08 -17.29 -13.41
C ALA A 85 -1.95 -17.92 -14.49
N LYS A 86 -3.25 -17.61 -14.46
CA LYS A 86 -4.19 -18.07 -15.46
C LYS A 86 -4.35 -16.96 -16.48
N ALA A 87 -3.84 -17.19 -17.69
CA ALA A 87 -4.17 -16.37 -18.84
C ALA A 87 -5.68 -16.53 -19.13
N VAL A 88 -6.50 -15.57 -18.74
CA VAL A 88 -7.90 -15.44 -19.15
C VAL A 88 -7.93 -14.68 -20.48
N GLY A 89 -7.75 -15.39 -21.57
CA GLY A 89 -7.84 -14.78 -22.90
C GLY A 89 -7.47 -15.71 -24.03
N GLY A 90 -8.41 -16.59 -24.39
CA GLY A 90 -8.38 -17.39 -25.61
C GLY A 90 -7.16 -18.30 -25.81
N PRO A 91 -7.15 -19.13 -26.85
CA PRO A 91 -6.04 -20.03 -27.21
C PRO A 91 -4.75 -19.31 -27.68
N GLY A 92 -4.46 -18.10 -27.18
CA GLY A 92 -3.37 -17.22 -27.63
C GLY A 92 -2.54 -16.58 -26.52
N GLY A 93 -2.55 -17.12 -25.29
CA GLY A 93 -1.86 -16.55 -24.12
C GLY A 93 -0.31 -16.53 -24.18
N GLY A 94 0.27 -16.85 -25.33
CA GLY A 94 1.70 -16.74 -25.60
C GLY A 94 2.60 -17.46 -24.60
N SER A 95 3.81 -16.93 -24.42
CA SER A 95 4.84 -17.47 -23.53
C SER A 95 4.51 -17.40 -22.03
N CYS A 96 3.38 -16.81 -21.64
CA CYS A 96 2.96 -16.63 -20.24
C CYS A 96 1.84 -17.59 -19.81
N ALA A 97 1.26 -18.35 -20.74
CA ALA A 97 0.15 -19.24 -20.45
C ALA A 97 0.52 -20.29 -19.40
N GLY A 98 -0.29 -20.37 -18.33
CA GLY A 98 -0.22 -21.43 -17.32
C GLY A 98 0.96 -21.34 -16.34
N LYS A 99 1.74 -20.26 -16.36
CA LYS A 99 2.83 -20.05 -15.40
C LYS A 99 2.30 -19.59 -14.05
N THR A 100 3.09 -19.58 -12.99
CA THR A 100 2.83 -18.79 -11.78
C THR A 100 3.62 -17.48 -11.83
N LEU A 101 3.40 -16.57 -10.89
CA LEU A 101 4.19 -15.35 -10.78
C LEU A 101 5.69 -15.66 -10.58
N GLU A 102 6.01 -16.64 -9.74
CA GLU A 102 7.39 -17.08 -9.49
C GLU A 102 8.02 -17.61 -10.78
N GLN A 103 7.27 -18.38 -11.57
CA GLN A 103 7.74 -18.91 -12.85
C GLN A 103 7.91 -17.81 -13.90
N LEU A 104 7.05 -16.79 -13.91
CA LEU A 104 7.22 -15.60 -14.75
C LEU A 104 8.50 -14.84 -14.38
N ARG A 105 8.76 -14.65 -13.08
CA ARG A 105 10.00 -14.02 -12.60
C ARG A 105 11.24 -14.82 -12.99
N ALA A 106 11.22 -16.14 -12.73
CA ALA A 106 12.32 -17.04 -13.08
C ALA A 106 12.59 -17.07 -14.60
N ALA A 107 11.55 -16.94 -15.42
CA ALA A 107 11.66 -16.84 -16.88
C ALA A 107 12.05 -15.44 -17.38
N GLY A 108 12.27 -14.46 -16.49
CA GLY A 108 12.59 -13.08 -16.87
C GLY A 108 11.42 -12.33 -17.51
N GLN A 109 10.19 -12.76 -17.27
CA GLN A 109 8.96 -12.22 -17.87
C GLN A 109 8.20 -11.27 -16.94
N ALA A 110 8.59 -11.15 -15.67
CA ALA A 110 8.02 -10.17 -14.74
C ALA A 110 9.11 -9.20 -14.29
N HIS A 111 8.90 -7.90 -14.54
CA HIS A 111 9.88 -6.85 -14.32
C HIS A 111 9.38 -5.87 -13.27
N SER A 112 10.17 -5.62 -12.23
CA SER A 112 9.82 -4.63 -11.19
C SER A 112 9.73 -3.23 -11.79
N LEU A 113 8.69 -2.49 -11.40
CA LEU A 113 8.49 -1.07 -11.68
C LEU A 113 9.03 -0.19 -10.56
N LYS A 114 9.26 -0.77 -9.37
CA LYS A 114 9.93 -0.09 -8.26
C LYS A 114 11.44 -0.39 -8.33
N PRO A 115 12.31 0.61 -8.10
CA PRO A 115 13.76 0.44 -8.04
C PRO A 115 14.19 -0.44 -6.85
#